data_AF-A0A830BUB4-F1
#
_entry.id   AF-A0A830BUB4-F1
#
_cell.length_a   1.000
_cell.length_b   1.000
_cell.length_c   1.000
_cell.angle_alpha   90.00
_cell.angle_beta   90.00
_cell.angle_gamma   90.00
#
_symmetry.space_group_name_H-M   'P 1'
#
loop_
_entity.id
_entity.type
_entity.pdbx_description
1 polymer ?
#
loop_
_entity_poly.entity_id
_entity_poly.type
_entity_poly.pdbx_seq_one_letter_code
_entity_poly.pdbx_strand_id
1 'polypeptide(L)' 'MASYISAKRNIFILHPTRTAHFLSKAFDFVFDALSSVKQFLIVGTKNKADDSAAWDAIKAWCHYMNKNGLAGC' A
#
# COMPACT_ATOMS: atom_id res chain seq x y z
N MET A 1 13.92 9.50 6.73
CA MET A 1 12.59 10.11 6.49
C MET A 1 12.65 11.59 6.06
N ALA A 2 13.68 12.35 6.42
CA ALA A 2 13.82 13.75 5.98
C ALA A 2 13.86 13.93 4.44
N SER A 3 14.33 12.93 3.69
CA SER A 3 14.43 12.93 2.22
C SER A 3 13.08 12.93 1.47
N TYR A 4 11.96 12.67 2.14
CA TYR A 4 10.63 12.68 1.52
C TYR A 4 9.88 13.99 1.77
N ILE A 5 10.42 14.88 2.60
CA ILE A 5 9.75 16.11 3.04
C ILE A 5 10.17 17.22 2.08
N SER A 6 9.19 17.78 1.36
CA SER A 6 9.40 18.91 0.46
C SER A 6 9.34 20.25 1.19
N ALA A 7 8.47 20.36 2.20
CA ALA A 7 8.28 21.58 2.95
C ALA A 7 7.67 21.29 4.33
N LYS A 8 7.87 22.21 5.28
CA LYS A 8 7.28 22.14 6.61
C LYS A 8 6.44 23.40 6.86
N ARG A 9 5.13 23.23 7.00
CA ARG A 9 4.18 24.30 7.36
C ARG A 9 3.18 23.74 8.36
N ASN A 10 3.55 23.73 9.64
CA ASN A 10 2.87 23.07 10.77
C ASN A 10 2.70 21.53 10.64
N ILE A 11 2.58 21.03 9.41
CA ILE A 11 2.57 19.63 8.98
C ILE A 11 3.71 19.43 7.98
N PHE A 12 4.23 18.22 7.90
CA PHE A 12 5.23 17.83 6.92
C PHE A 12 4.58 17.52 5.58
N ILE A 13 4.97 18.25 4.54
CA ILE A 13 4.48 18.04 3.17
C ILE A 13 5.46 17.09 2.49
N LEU A 14 4.94 15.95 2.00
CA LEU A 14 5.73 14.99 1.23
C LEU A 14 6.01 15.51 -0.19
N HIS A 15 7.15 15.15 -0.77
CA HIS A 15 7.52 15.53 -2.12
C HIS A 15 6.72 14.72 -3.16
N PRO A 16 5.74 15.32 -3.86
CA PRO A 16 4.74 14.58 -4.64
C PRO A 16 5.36 13.77 -5.77
N THR A 17 6.32 14.35 -6.52
CA THR A 17 7.01 13.67 -7.63
C THR A 17 7.81 12.46 -7.16
N ARG A 18 8.43 12.56 -5.97
CA ARG A 18 9.24 11.47 -5.42
C ARG A 18 8.32 10.33 -4.94
N THR A 19 7.22 10.68 -4.28
CA THR A 19 6.20 9.70 -3.86
C THR A 19 5.59 9.00 -5.06
N ALA A 20 5.20 9.72 -6.12
CA ALA A 20 4.62 9.13 -7.33
C ALA A 20 5.59 8.17 -8.03
N HIS A 21 6.86 8.54 -8.15
CA HIS A 21 7.89 7.67 -8.75
C HIS A 21 8.08 6.37 -7.93
N PHE A 22 8.17 6.47 -6.60
CA PHE A 22 8.29 5.28 -5.75
C PHE A 22 7.02 4.42 -5.79
N LEU A 23 5.86 5.04 -5.85
CA LEU A 23 4.58 4.34 -5.94
C LEU A 23 4.50 3.55 -7.25
N SER A 24 4.82 4.18 -8.40
CA SER A 24 4.86 3.49 -9.70
C SER A 24 5.80 2.29 -9.65
N LYS A 25 7.02 2.47 -9.14
CA LYS A 25 8.00 1.37 -9.05
C LYS A 25 7.54 0.21 -8.16
N ALA A 26 6.83 0.51 -7.07
CA ALA A 26 6.25 -0.50 -6.21
C ALA A 26 5.07 -1.22 -6.89
N PHE A 27 4.21 -0.48 -7.60
CA PHE A 27 3.10 -1.07 -8.37
C PHE A 27 3.63 -1.98 -9.48
N ASP A 28 4.62 -1.55 -10.25
CA ASP A 28 5.22 -2.34 -11.33
C ASP A 28 5.80 -3.66 -10.78
N PHE A 29 6.47 -3.61 -9.62
CA PHE A 29 6.99 -4.80 -8.94
C PHE A 29 5.87 -5.75 -8.48
N VAL A 30 4.81 -5.21 -7.89
CA VAL A 30 3.66 -6.01 -7.43
C VAL A 30 2.92 -6.62 -8.62
N PHE A 31 2.72 -5.88 -9.72
CA PHE A 31 2.07 -6.37 -10.93
C PHE A 31 2.89 -7.46 -11.64
N ASP A 32 4.20 -7.27 -11.77
CA ASP A 32 5.10 -8.28 -12.31
C ASP A 32 5.01 -9.58 -11.48
N ALA A 33 5.03 -9.45 -10.16
CA ALA A 33 4.95 -10.59 -9.26
C ALA A 33 3.55 -11.25 -9.24
N LEU A 34 2.46 -10.48 -9.45
CA LEU A 34 1.09 -10.97 -9.64
C LEU A 34 0.91 -11.72 -10.96
N SER A 35 1.56 -11.26 -12.03
CA SER A 35 1.53 -11.92 -13.35
C SER A 35 2.13 -13.34 -13.28
N SER A 36 3.08 -13.55 -12.37
CA SER A 36 3.71 -14.83 -12.07
C SER A 36 2.95 -15.64 -11.00
N VAL A 37 1.62 -15.77 -11.09
CA VAL A 37 0.74 -16.69 -10.31
C VAL A 37 1.21 -16.91 -8.85
N LYS A 38 1.46 -15.83 -8.11
CA LYS A 38 1.77 -15.88 -6.67
C LYS A 38 0.61 -15.23 -5.92
N GLN A 39 0.18 -15.86 -4.83
CA GLN A 39 -0.89 -15.34 -3.98
C GLN A 39 -0.32 -14.20 -3.12
N PHE A 40 -0.90 -12.99 -3.24
CA PHE A 40 -0.51 -11.83 -2.43
C PHE A 40 -1.53 -11.57 -1.32
N LEU A 41 -1.00 -11.17 -0.17
CA LEU A 41 -1.77 -10.75 1.00
C LEU A 41 -1.69 -9.22 1.15
N ILE A 42 -2.82 -8.54 1.09
CA ILE A 42 -2.92 -7.10 1.36
C ILE A 42 -3.41 -6.92 2.80
N VAL A 43 -2.59 -6.26 3.64
CA VAL A 43 -2.86 -6.05 5.07
C VAL A 43 -3.16 -4.58 5.32
N GLY A 44 -4.40 -4.31 5.74
CA GLY A 44 -4.85 -3.00 6.21
C GLY A 44 -5.41 -3.13 7.62
N THR A 45 -4.76 -2.52 8.61
CA THR A 45 -5.15 -2.61 10.04
C THR A 45 -5.80 -1.34 10.57
N LYS A 46 -6.12 -0.38 9.70
CA LYS A 46 -6.62 0.93 10.09
C LYS A 46 -8.08 1.06 9.68
N ASN A 47 -8.98 1.29 10.64
CA ASN A 47 -10.45 1.31 10.47
C ASN A 47 -11.00 2.16 9.31
N LYS A 48 -10.25 3.13 8.76
CA LYS A 48 -10.67 3.95 7.61
C LYS A 48 -10.17 3.44 6.26
N ALA A 49 -9.10 2.67 6.25
CA ALA A 49 -8.57 2.04 5.03
C ALA A 49 -9.32 0.74 4.71
N ASP A 50 -10.24 0.35 5.59
CA ASP A 50 -10.62 -1.03 5.70
C ASP A 50 -11.63 -1.49 4.64
N ASP A 51 -12.69 -0.70 4.44
CA ASP A 51 -13.63 -0.94 3.36
C ASP A 51 -13.00 -0.71 1.98
N SER A 52 -12.14 0.32 1.84
CA SER A 52 -11.50 0.65 0.56
C SER A 52 -10.45 -0.38 0.15
N ALA A 53 -9.62 -0.84 1.09
CA ALA A 53 -8.59 -1.84 0.81
C ALA A 53 -9.20 -3.23 0.57
N ALA A 54 -10.32 -3.57 1.24
CA ALA A 54 -11.08 -4.77 0.94
C ALA A 54 -11.58 -4.79 -0.51
N TRP A 55 -12.20 -3.69 -0.95
CA TRP A 55 -12.74 -3.57 -2.30
C TRP A 55 -11.66 -3.59 -3.37
N ASP A 56 -10.56 -2.86 -3.14
CA ASP A 56 -9.42 -2.84 -4.06
C ASP A 56 -8.73 -4.19 -4.15
N ALA A 57 -8.62 -4.93 -3.05
CA ALA A 57 -8.04 -6.27 -3.04
C ALA A 57 -8.92 -7.29 -3.79
N ILE A 58 -10.24 -7.24 -3.62
CA ILE A 58 -11.18 -8.08 -4.39
C ILE A 58 -11.06 -7.75 -5.89
N LYS A 59 -10.97 -6.47 -6.25
CA LYS A 59 -10.78 -6.03 -7.64
C LYS A 59 -9.44 -6.47 -8.22
N ALA A 60 -8.40 -6.52 -7.39
CA ALA A 60 -7.05 -6.97 -7.74
C ALA A 60 -6.87 -8.49 -7.64
N TRP A 61 -7.92 -9.28 -7.38
CA TRP A 61 -7.84 -10.74 -7.18
C TRP A 61 -6.86 -11.16 -6.07
N CYS A 62 -6.67 -10.30 -5.07
CA CYS A 62 -5.79 -10.52 -3.94
C CYS A 62 -6.57 -10.93 -2.69
N HIS A 63 -5.94 -11.67 -1.79
CA HIS A 63 -6.54 -12.00 -0.50
C HIS A 63 -6.38 -10.81 0.45
N TYR A 64 -7.50 -10.36 1.03
CA TYR A 64 -7.55 -9.25 1.97
C TYR A 64 -7.75 -9.74 3.40
N MET A 65 -6.88 -9.32 4.33
CA MET A 65 -7.07 -9.55 5.76
C MET A 65 -7.07 -8.23 6.53
N ASN A 66 -8.23 -7.93 7.11
CA ASN A 66 -8.50 -6.78 7.98
C ASN A 66 -8.25 -7.06 9.46
N LYS A 67 -8.30 -8.34 9.89
CA LYS A 67 -8.36 -8.65 11.32
C LYS A 67 -7.05 -8.26 12.01
N ASN A 68 -7.16 -7.34 12.97
CA ASN A 68 -6.10 -6.91 13.87
C ASN A 68 -5.26 -8.12 14.32
N GLY A 69 -4.05 -8.22 13.78
CA GLY A 69 -2.98 -9.11 14.22
C GLY A 69 -3.39 -10.52 14.62
N LEU A 70 -3.52 -11.43 13.65
CA LEU A 70 -3.19 -12.83 13.94
C LEU A 70 -1.68 -12.92 14.07
N ALA A 71 -1.21 -12.93 15.33
CA ALA A 71 0.17 -13.23 15.66
C ALA A 71 0.51 -14.64 15.14
N GLY A 72 1.33 -14.72 14.09
CA GLY A 72 1.96 -15.98 13.65
C GLY A 72 1.41 -16.59 12.36
N CYS A 73 1.32 -15.83 11.28
CA CYS A 73 1.32 -16.36 9.91
C CYS A 73 2.46 -15.73 9.11
#